data_AF-A0A7X3M3G3-F1
#
_entry.id   AF-A0A7X3M3G3-F1
#
_cell.length_a   1.000
_cell.length_b   1.000
_cell.length_c   1.000
_cell.angle_alpha   90.00
_cell.angle_beta   90.00
_cell.angle_gamma   90.00
#
_symmetry.space_group_name_H-M   'P 1'
#
loop_
_entity.id
_entity.type
_entity.pdbx_description
1 polymer ?
#
loop_
_entity_poly.entity_id
_entity_poly.type
_entity_poly.pdbx_seq_one_letter_code
_entity_poly.pdbx_strand_id
1 'polypeptide(L)' 'MKILIFFIILIAGIVLIPDGLISHVVRVSGDGETAMDQYDFTLLLIKAAISALIALAVLQIMRRVR' A
#
# COMPACT_ATOMS: atom_id res chain seq x y z
N MET A 1 -1.65 -21.07 -6.52
CA MET A 1 -0.28 -20.51 -6.45
C MET A 1 -0.16 -19.05 -6.91
N LYS A 2 -0.95 -18.56 -7.87
CA LYS A 2 -0.89 -17.14 -8.35
C LYS A 2 -1.36 -16.11 -7.31
N ILE A 3 -2.39 -16.45 -6.52
CA ILE A 3 -2.88 -15.64 -5.39
C ILE A 3 -1.85 -15.52 -4.27
N LEU A 4 -1.03 -16.55 -4.06
CA LEU A 4 0.02 -16.52 -3.03
C LEU A 4 1.09 -15.48 -3.38
N ILE A 5 1.48 -15.40 -4.65
CA ILE A 5 2.43 -14.42 -5.17
C ILE A 5 1.88 -12.99 -5.01
N PHE A 6 0.56 -12.81 -5.24
CA PHE A 6 -0.09 -11.52 -5.00
C PHE A 6 0.05 -11.07 -3.53
N PHE A 7 -0.28 -11.95 -2.57
CA PHE A 7 -0.17 -11.61 -1.14
C PHE A 7 1.27 -11.36 -0.70
N ILE A 8 2.25 -12.12 -1.23
CA ILE A 8 3.67 -11.88 -0.94
C ILE A 8 4.10 -10.49 -1.41
N ILE A 9 3.74 -10.11 -2.64
CA ILE A 9 4.07 -8.78 -3.19
C ILE A 9 3.34 -7.68 -2.42
N LEU A 10 2.08 -7.90 -2.05
CA LEU A 10 1.28 -6.96 -1.27
C LEU A 10 1.94 -6.68 0.09
N ILE A 11 2.23 -7.72 0.86
CA ILE A 11 2.85 -7.61 2.19
C ILE A 11 4.25 -7.01 2.07
N ALA A 12 5.05 -7.46 1.09
CA ALA A 12 6.36 -6.88 0.83
C ALA A 12 6.27 -5.38 0.54
N GLY A 13 5.31 -4.94 -0.30
CA GLY A 13 5.09 -3.53 -0.59
C GLY A 13 4.71 -2.72 0.66
N ILE A 14 3.84 -3.24 1.51
CA ILE A 14 3.44 -2.55 2.77
C ILE A 14 4.65 -2.40 3.72
N VAL A 15 5.51 -3.42 3.82
CA VAL A 15 6.68 -3.42 4.72
C VAL A 15 7.85 -2.59 4.16
N LEU A 16 8.09 -2.65 2.85
CA LEU A 16 9.24 -1.99 2.22
C LEU A 16 9.01 -0.52 1.91
N ILE A 17 7.77 -0.04 1.78
CA ILE A 17 7.50 1.37 1.50
C ILE A 17 7.69 2.17 2.80
N PRO A 18 8.70 3.05 2.89
CA PRO A 18 8.90 3.89 4.06
C PRO A 18 7.78 4.93 4.18
N ASP A 19 7.28 5.14 5.41
CA ASP A 19 6.18 6.07 5.68
C ASP A 19 6.51 7.51 5.26
N GLY A 20 7.78 7.91 5.34
CA GLY A 20 8.25 9.23 4.95
C GLY A 20 8.03 9.60 3.47
N LEU A 21 7.82 8.62 2.58
CA LEU A 21 7.48 8.91 1.18
C LEU A 21 6.02 9.32 1.01
N ILE A 22 5.14 8.88 1.90
CA ILE A 22 3.69 9.06 1.79
C ILE A 22 3.17 10.11 2.78
N SER A 23 3.90 10.33 3.88
CA SER A 23 3.56 11.31 4.92
C SER A 23 3.30 12.71 4.37
N HIS A 24 4.01 13.12 3.31
CA HIS A 24 3.84 14.43 2.67
C HIS A 24 2.49 14.59 1.94
N VAL A 25 1.85 13.48 1.56
CA VAL A 25 0.56 13.48 0.84
C VAL A 25 -0.62 13.43 1.82
N VAL A 26 -0.40 12.95 3.04
CA VAL A 26 -1.43 12.79 4.05
C VAL A 26 -1.48 14.03 4.93
N ARG A 27 -2.46 14.90 4.68
CA ARG A 27 -2.83 15.99 5.61
C ARG A 27 -4.03 15.55 6.42
N VAL A 28 -3.89 15.53 7.74
CA VAL A 28 -5.02 15.30 8.64
C VAL A 28 -5.27 16.57 9.46
N SER A 29 -6.53 16.94 9.57
CA SER A 29 -7.00 18.09 10.34
C SER A 29 -8.05 17.60 11.33
N GLY A 30 -7.87 17.88 12.62
CA GLY A 30 -8.83 17.49 13.64
C GLY A 30 -8.21 17.44 15.03
N ASP A 31 -9.02 16.98 15.98
CA ASP A 31 -8.58 16.64 17.33
C ASP A 31 -7.44 15.62 17.30
N GLY A 32 -6.45 15.76 18.19
CA GLY A 32 -5.16 15.09 18.10
C GLY A 32 -5.24 13.57 18.05
N GLU A 33 -6.12 12.94 18.85
CA GLU A 33 -6.28 11.48 18.85
C GLU A 33 -6.98 10.97 17.60
N THR A 34 -8.13 11.56 17.27
CA THR A 34 -8.93 11.18 16.09
C THR A 34 -8.16 11.45 14.79
N ALA A 35 -7.33 12.49 14.77
CA ALA A 35 -6.48 12.84 13.64
C ALA A 35 -5.30 11.84 13.48
N MET A 36 -4.77 11.31 14.58
CA MET A 36 -3.68 10.33 14.51
C MET A 36 -4.17 8.99 13.97
N ASP A 37 -5.33 8.50 14.42
CA ASP A 37 -5.94 7.28 13.90
C ASP A 37 -6.27 7.40 12.41
N GLN A 38 -6.81 8.55 11.98
CA GLN A 38 -7.07 8.82 10.58
C GLN A 38 -5.79 8.89 9.75
N TYR A 39 -4.71 9.45 10.30
CA TYR A 39 -3.42 9.54 9.63
C TYR A 39 -2.81 8.15 9.40
N ASP A 40 -2.76 7.32 10.44
CA ASP A 40 -2.21 5.97 10.37
C ASP A 40 -3.03 5.06 9.44
N PHE A 41 -4.36 5.15 9.52
CA PHE A 41 -5.22 4.42 8.61
C PHE A 41 -5.04 4.86 7.15
N THR A 42 -4.93 6.17 6.91
CA THR A 42 -4.73 6.71 5.55
C THR A 42 -3.37 6.31 4.98
N LEU A 43 -2.31 6.34 5.79
CA LEU A 43 -0.99 5.84 5.39
C LEU A 43 -1.04 4.36 5.01
N LEU A 44 -1.66 3.53 5.86
CA LEU A 44 -1.83 2.10 5.59
C LEU A 44 -2.61 1.86 4.30
N LEU A 45 -3.70 2.62 4.08
CA LEU A 45 -4.54 2.50 2.90
C LEU A 45 -3.76 2.85 1.62
N ILE A 46 -2.94 3.90 1.63
CA ILE A 46 -2.12 4.28 0.47
C ILE A 46 -1.05 3.23 0.20
N LYS A 47 -0.37 2.73 1.24
CA LYS A 47 0.59 1.62 1.11
C LYS A 47 -0.06 0.37 0.52
N ALA A 48 -1.25 0.02 1.00
CA ALA A 48 -2.03 -1.10 0.50
C ALA A 48 -2.46 -0.89 -0.97
N ALA A 49 -2.88 0.32 -1.34
CA ALA A 49 -3.27 0.63 -2.71
C ALA A 49 -2.09 0.56 -3.69
N ILE A 50 -0.94 1.15 -3.34
CA ILE A 50 0.27 1.11 -4.17
C ILE A 50 0.76 -0.33 -4.34
N SER A 51 0.83 -1.08 -3.24
CA SER A 51 1.26 -2.49 -3.27
C SER A 51 0.28 -3.37 -4.06
N ALA A 52 -1.03 -3.14 -3.97
CA ALA A 52 -2.03 -3.84 -4.77
C ALA A 52 -1.90 -3.53 -6.26
N LEU A 53 -1.63 -2.26 -6.63
CA LEU A 53 -1.38 -1.87 -8.02
C LEU A 53 -0.13 -2.54 -8.59
N ILE A 54 0.96 -2.56 -7.82
CA ILE A 54 2.20 -3.26 -8.22
C ILE A 54 1.93 -4.75 -8.39
N ALA A 55 1.26 -5.39 -7.42
CA ALA A 55 0.94 -6.80 -7.48
C ALA A 55 0.03 -7.14 -8.68
N LEU A 56 -0.96 -6.28 -8.98
CA LEU A 56 -1.78 -6.40 -10.18
C LEU A 56 -0.97 -6.24 -11.47
N ALA A 57 -0.09 -5.25 -11.54
CA ALA A 57 0.78 -5.04 -12.70
C ALA A 57 1.67 -6.26 -12.96
N VAL A 58 2.30 -6.81 -11.92
CA VAL A 58 3.11 -8.03 -12.00
C VAL A 58 2.28 -9.21 -12.49
N LEU A 59 1.07 -9.41 -11.95
CA LEU A 59 0.18 -10.47 -12.42
C LEU A 59 -0.24 -10.30 -13.88
N GLN A 60 -0.53 -9.08 -14.32
CA GLN A 60 -0.88 -8.78 -15.72
C GLN A 60 0.29 -9.05 -16.66
N ILE A 61 1.51 -8.66 -16.28
CA ILE A 61 2.72 -8.94 -17.04
C ILE A 61 2.97 -10.46 -17.11
N MET A 62 2.92 -11.17 -15.98
CA MET A 62 3.06 -12.63 -15.95
C MET A 62 2.00 -13.34 -16.81
N ARG A 63 0.79 -12.77 -16.89
CA ARG A 63 -0.29 -13.31 -17.73
C ARG A 63 -0.06 -13.05 -19.22
N ARG A 64 0.59 -11.95 -19.60
CA ARG A 64 0.93 -11.64 -21.00
C ARG A 64 2.17 -12.36 -21.52
N VAL A 65 3.13 -12.68 -20.65
CA VAL A 65 4.38 -13.34 -21.01
C VAL A 65 4.22 -14.87 -21.18
N ARG A 66 3.10 -15.43 -20.71
CA ARG A 66 2.78 -16.87 -20.79
C ARG A 66 1.75 -17.13 -21.88
#